data_AF-A0A7S1VU75-F1
#
_entry.id   AF-A0A7S1VU75-F1
#
_cell.length_a   1.000
_cell.length_b   1.000
_cell.length_c   1.000
_cell.angle_alpha   90.00
_cell.angle_beta   90.00
_cell.angle_gamma   90.00
#
_symmetry.space_group_name_H-M   'P 1'
#
loop_
_entity.id
_entity.type
_entity.pdbx_description
1 polymer ?
#
loop_
_entity_poly.entity_id
_entity_poly.type
_entity_poly.pdbx_seq_one_letter_code
_entity_poly.pdbx_strand_id
1 'polypeptide(L)'
;SVLAVGWPPVEEDDKAGLIEVFEWKLQAQAWERISNFQSGPWCVALSGNGTVLATVDTSDENNGKAIIYSRSALGWDRLGDEIHVVTHPRSASNGLMASLSFDGRVFAVGSIVSFNATLGLHRYDAVSNTWTLFGPTVSTARRVLQEVQIVPQQGIPLPKANQAGNYIVALAEDGTVAVVYDSVEASVIAFEYDRESASWKQRGDAIGGENFPFSSN
;
A
#
# COMPACT_ATOMS: atom_id res chain seq x y z
N SER A 1 15.73 -4.64 -16.67
CA SER A 1 14.88 -3.89 -15.72
C SER A 1 13.43 -4.05 -16.10
N VAL A 2 12.53 -4.10 -15.13
CA VAL A 2 11.08 -4.21 -15.33
C VAL A 2 10.40 -2.97 -14.74
N LEU A 3 9.37 -2.48 -15.41
CA LEU A 3 8.53 -1.37 -14.98
C LEU A 3 7.07 -1.80 -15.07
N ALA A 4 6.26 -1.45 -14.08
CA ALA A 4 4.80 -1.62 -14.13
C ALA A 4 4.13 -0.26 -13.97
N VAL A 5 3.11 0.00 -14.80
CA VAL A 5 2.36 1.25 -14.81
C VAL A 5 0.88 0.93 -14.72
N GLY A 6 0.19 1.50 -13.73
CA GLY A 6 -1.25 1.42 -13.59
C GLY A 6 -1.93 2.63 -14.22
N TRP A 7 -2.99 2.38 -14.97
CA TRP A 7 -3.86 3.36 -15.58
C TRP A 7 -5.24 3.21 -14.93
N PRO A 8 -5.73 4.23 -14.20
CA PRO A 8 -7.10 4.21 -13.72
C PRO A 8 -8.06 4.20 -14.92
N PRO A 9 -9.27 3.64 -14.75
CA PRO A 9 -10.26 3.67 -15.82
C PRO A 9 -10.60 5.10 -16.24
N VAL A 10 -10.88 5.27 -17.53
CA VAL A 10 -11.09 6.58 -18.17
C VAL A 10 -12.53 7.07 -18.01
N GLU A 11 -13.49 6.17 -17.80
CA GLU A 11 -14.92 6.49 -17.63
C GLU A 11 -15.45 5.90 -16.32
N GLU A 12 -16.41 6.58 -15.67
CA GLU A 12 -17.04 6.14 -14.41
C GLU A 12 -17.70 4.75 -14.51
N ASP A 13 -18.13 4.36 -15.71
CA ASP A 13 -18.79 3.08 -15.98
C ASP A 13 -17.80 1.96 -16.38
N ASP A 14 -16.57 2.29 -16.73
CA ASP A 14 -15.52 1.31 -17.04
C ASP A 14 -14.79 0.95 -15.73
N LYS A 15 -15.10 -0.20 -15.15
CA LYS A 15 -14.63 -0.55 -13.79
C LYS A 15 -13.24 -1.19 -13.79
N ALA A 16 -12.67 -1.48 -14.96
CA ALA A 16 -11.38 -2.14 -15.10
C ALA A 16 -10.33 -1.15 -15.64
N GLY A 17 -9.52 -0.59 -14.75
CA GLY A 17 -8.28 0.04 -15.18
C GLY A 17 -7.31 -0.96 -15.83
N LEU A 18 -6.18 -0.46 -16.29
CA LEU A 18 -5.20 -1.25 -17.03
C LEU A 18 -3.86 -1.18 -16.32
N ILE A 19 -3.22 -2.32 -16.11
CA ILE A 19 -1.80 -2.35 -15.75
C ILE A 19 -1.03 -2.80 -16.97
N GLU A 20 0.02 -2.06 -17.31
CA GLU A 20 0.95 -2.46 -18.35
C GLU A 20 2.33 -2.70 -17.72
N VAL A 21 2.98 -3.78 -18.16
CA VAL A 21 4.32 -4.13 -17.72
C VAL A 21 5.28 -4.02 -18.89
N PHE A 22 6.38 -3.33 -18.67
CA PHE A 22 7.42 -3.07 -19.65
C PHE A 22 8.75 -3.65 -19.20
N GLU A 23 9.55 -4.07 -20.16
CA GLU A 23 10.94 -4.47 -19.95
C GLU A 23 11.86 -3.61 -20.79
N TRP A 24 12.93 -3.11 -20.17
CA TRP A 24 13.98 -2.39 -20.88
C TRP A 24 14.80 -3.37 -21.72
N LYS A 25 14.75 -3.22 -23.04
CA LYS A 25 15.59 -3.97 -23.97
C LYS A 25 16.87 -3.19 -24.24
N LEU A 26 17.98 -3.71 -23.73
CA LEU A 26 19.28 -3.07 -23.88
C LEU A 26 19.70 -2.89 -25.35
N GLN A 27 19.39 -3.85 -26.22
CA GLN A 27 19.76 -3.77 -27.63
C GLN A 27 18.92 -2.74 -28.41
N ALA A 28 17.62 -2.67 -28.12
CA ALA A 28 16.72 -1.72 -28.75
C ALA A 28 16.78 -0.31 -28.11
N GLN A 29 17.42 -0.18 -26.94
CA GLN A 29 17.39 1.04 -26.12
C GLN A 29 15.96 1.55 -25.91
N ALA A 30 15.04 0.62 -25.69
CA ALA A 30 13.61 0.90 -25.63
C ALA A 30 12.91 0.10 -24.52
N TRP A 31 11.84 0.67 -23.99
CA TRP A 31 10.88 -0.05 -23.17
C TRP A 31 9.90 -0.76 -24.07
N GLU A 32 9.82 -2.09 -23.95
CA GLU A 32 8.86 -2.91 -24.68
C GLU A 32 7.82 -3.45 -23.72
N ARG A 33 6.55 -3.35 -24.09
CA ARG A 33 5.46 -3.92 -23.30
C ARG A 33 5.51 -5.44 -23.38
N ILE A 34 5.58 -6.09 -22.23
CA ILE A 34 5.67 -7.55 -22.09
C ILE A 34 4.41 -8.18 -21.52
N SER A 35 3.54 -7.40 -20.85
CA SER A 35 2.27 -7.90 -20.31
C SER A 35 1.28 -6.76 -20.08
N ASN A 36 0.01 -7.13 -19.90
CA ASN A 36 -1.00 -6.26 -19.33
C ASN A 36 -1.98 -7.05 -18.44
N PHE A 37 -2.64 -6.35 -17.53
CA PHE A 37 -3.66 -6.90 -16.65
C PHE A 37 -4.86 -5.98 -16.62
N GLN A 38 -6.04 -6.57 -16.82
CA GLN A 38 -7.32 -5.92 -16.56
C GLN A 38 -7.65 -6.21 -15.09
N SER A 39 -7.35 -5.25 -14.25
CA SER A 39 -7.64 -5.18 -12.81
C SER A 39 -8.15 -3.76 -12.59
N GLY A 40 -9.03 -3.43 -11.65
CA GLY A 40 -9.41 -2.03 -11.40
C GLY A 40 -8.39 -1.31 -10.51
N PRO A 41 -7.13 -1.05 -10.92
CA PRO A 41 -6.03 -1.06 -9.99
C PRO A 41 -5.68 0.37 -9.64
N TRP A 42 -6.02 0.78 -8.43
CA TRP A 42 -5.62 2.09 -7.95
C TRP A 42 -4.16 2.09 -7.47
N CYS A 43 -3.57 0.89 -7.30
CA CYS A 43 -2.18 0.74 -6.89
C CYS A 43 -1.49 -0.47 -7.53
N VAL A 44 -0.20 -0.30 -7.86
CA VAL A 44 0.69 -1.36 -8.33
C VAL A 44 2.00 -1.32 -7.55
N ALA A 45 2.57 -2.48 -7.25
CA ALA A 45 3.91 -2.59 -6.65
C ALA A 45 4.72 -3.70 -7.32
N LEU A 46 5.99 -3.44 -7.59
CA LEU A 46 6.91 -4.41 -8.18
C LEU A 46 8.00 -4.75 -7.17
N SER A 47 8.36 -6.03 -7.04
CA SER A 47 9.50 -6.44 -6.21
C SER A 47 10.80 -5.85 -6.76
N GLY A 48 11.78 -5.66 -5.88
CA GLY A 48 13.07 -5.07 -6.25
C GLY A 48 13.83 -5.87 -7.33
N ASN A 49 13.65 -7.18 -7.38
CA ASN A 49 14.20 -8.03 -8.45
C ASN A 49 13.36 -8.06 -9.75
N GLY A 50 12.19 -7.41 -9.77
CA GLY A 50 11.30 -7.31 -10.93
C GLY A 50 10.57 -8.60 -11.31
N THR A 51 10.50 -9.59 -10.41
CA THR A 51 9.89 -10.90 -10.68
C THR A 51 8.52 -11.10 -10.03
N VAL A 52 8.10 -10.21 -9.13
CA VAL A 52 6.78 -10.28 -8.48
C VAL A 52 6.09 -8.93 -8.62
N LEU A 53 4.82 -8.96 -9.00
CA LEU A 53 3.97 -7.79 -9.21
C LEU A 53 2.72 -7.93 -8.35
N ALA A 54 2.41 -6.90 -7.56
CA ALA A 54 1.17 -6.77 -6.82
C ALA A 54 0.25 -5.77 -7.52
N THR A 55 -1.04 -6.11 -7.58
CA THR A 55 -2.10 -5.25 -8.10
C THR A 55 -3.18 -5.12 -7.04
N VAL A 56 -3.62 -3.90 -6.73
CA VAL A 56 -4.66 -3.68 -5.72
C VAL A 56 -5.85 -2.97 -6.32
N ASP A 57 -6.99 -3.65 -6.33
CA ASP A 57 -8.27 -3.15 -6.82
C ASP A 57 -9.11 -2.61 -5.67
N THR A 58 -9.55 -1.37 -5.80
CA THR A 58 -10.19 -0.61 -4.74
C THR A 58 -11.57 -0.11 -5.14
N SER A 59 -12.12 -0.66 -6.21
CA SER A 59 -13.52 -0.44 -6.57
C SER A 59 -14.44 -0.88 -5.43
N ASP A 60 -15.62 -0.25 -5.34
CA ASP A 60 -16.64 -0.58 -4.35
C ASP A 60 -17.07 -2.06 -4.41
N GLU A 61 -16.91 -2.70 -5.56
CA GLU A 61 -17.24 -4.10 -5.80
C GLU A 61 -16.15 -5.06 -5.32
N ASN A 62 -14.88 -4.66 -5.39
CA ASN A 62 -13.74 -5.51 -5.05
C ASN A 62 -13.11 -5.19 -3.68
N ASN A 63 -13.54 -4.12 -3.02
CA ASN A 63 -13.26 -3.79 -1.61
C ASN A 63 -11.80 -4.09 -1.20
N GLY A 64 -10.84 -3.43 -1.88
CA GLY A 64 -9.39 -3.59 -1.66
C GLY A 64 -8.95 -5.04 -1.81
N LYS A 65 -9.09 -5.58 -3.01
CA LYS A 65 -8.59 -6.90 -3.38
C LYS A 65 -7.19 -6.76 -3.95
N ALA A 66 -6.22 -7.42 -3.34
CA ALA A 66 -4.88 -7.53 -3.88
C ALA A 66 -4.68 -8.90 -4.55
N ILE A 67 -4.10 -8.87 -5.75
CA ILE A 67 -3.68 -10.06 -6.51
C ILE A 67 -2.20 -9.92 -6.76
N ILE A 68 -1.45 -10.98 -6.48
CA ILE A 68 0.00 -11.02 -6.70
C ILE A 68 0.30 -11.95 -7.86
N TYR A 69 1.26 -11.58 -8.69
CA TYR A 69 1.72 -12.32 -9.85
C TYR A 69 3.22 -12.57 -9.74
N SER A 70 3.66 -13.74 -10.16
CA SER A 70 5.06 -14.09 -10.36
C SER A 70 5.38 -14.17 -11.85
N ARG A 71 6.58 -13.72 -12.21
CA ARG A 71 7.06 -13.76 -13.59
C ARG A 71 7.63 -15.13 -13.92
N SER A 72 7.12 -15.73 -14.98
CA SER A 72 7.63 -16.96 -15.59
C SER A 72 8.20 -16.69 -16.98
N ALA A 73 8.75 -17.72 -17.62
CA ALA A 73 9.24 -17.62 -19.00
C ALA A 73 8.10 -17.32 -20.01
N LEU A 74 6.85 -17.64 -19.65
CA LEU A 74 5.68 -17.50 -20.51
C LEU A 74 4.87 -16.23 -20.22
N GLY A 75 5.19 -15.49 -19.16
CA GLY A 75 4.48 -14.28 -18.79
C GLY A 75 4.38 -14.11 -17.28
N TRP A 76 3.18 -13.83 -16.81
CA TRP A 76 2.89 -13.59 -15.40
C TRP A 76 1.77 -14.51 -14.94
N ASP A 77 2.05 -15.26 -13.88
CA ASP A 77 1.15 -16.25 -13.31
C ASP A 77 0.74 -15.80 -11.90
N ARG A 78 -0.51 -16.04 -11.49
CA ARG A 78 -0.94 -15.71 -10.12
C ARG A 78 -0.07 -16.43 -9.10
N LEU A 79 0.46 -15.68 -8.15
CA LEU A 79 1.24 -16.16 -7.03
C LEU A 79 0.33 -16.26 -5.80
N GLY A 80 -0.24 -17.45 -5.60
CA GLY A 80 -1.16 -17.74 -4.51
C GLY A 80 -2.57 -17.13 -4.64
N ASP A 81 -3.32 -17.25 -3.54
CA ASP A 81 -4.70 -16.76 -3.43
C ASP A 81 -4.77 -15.22 -3.35
N GLU A 82 -5.97 -14.69 -3.59
CA GLU A 82 -6.23 -13.26 -3.42
C GLU A 82 -6.19 -12.82 -1.95
N ILE A 83 -5.76 -11.59 -1.73
CA ILE A 83 -5.67 -10.97 -0.42
C ILE A 83 -6.79 -9.93 -0.31
N HIS A 84 -7.65 -10.06 0.70
CA HIS A 84 -8.62 -9.02 1.04
C HIS A 84 -7.96 -8.04 2.03
N VAL A 85 -7.71 -6.82 1.56
CA VAL A 85 -6.95 -5.77 2.24
C VAL A 85 -7.82 -4.98 3.22
N VAL A 86 -9.13 -4.93 2.99
CA VAL A 86 -9.99 -3.95 3.66
C VAL A 86 -10.49 -4.44 5.01
N THR A 87 -10.17 -3.65 6.05
CA THR A 87 -10.70 -3.77 7.40
C THR A 87 -12.00 -2.96 7.61
N HIS A 88 -12.42 -2.12 6.65
CA HIS A 88 -13.66 -1.34 6.73
C HIS A 88 -14.28 -0.98 5.35
N PRO A 89 -15.58 -1.19 5.09
CA PRO A 89 -16.21 -0.97 3.77
C PRO A 89 -16.16 0.48 3.23
N ARG A 90 -15.73 1.47 4.02
CA ARG A 90 -15.46 2.86 3.57
C ARG A 90 -13.98 3.16 3.25
N SER A 91 -13.10 2.16 3.31
CA SER A 91 -11.65 2.32 3.08
C SER A 91 -11.25 2.25 1.61
N ALA A 92 -12.10 1.66 0.77
CA ALA A 92 -11.78 1.33 -0.62
C ALA A 92 -11.48 2.59 -1.47
N SER A 93 -12.05 3.75 -1.11
CA SER A 93 -11.86 5.01 -1.84
C SER A 93 -10.73 5.91 -1.32
N ASN A 94 -10.04 5.53 -0.24
CA ASN A 94 -9.12 6.42 0.48
C ASN A 94 -7.68 5.85 0.52
N GLY A 95 -6.88 6.22 -0.47
CA GLY A 95 -5.41 6.16 -0.45
C GLY A 95 -4.80 4.81 -0.06
N LEU A 96 -5.08 3.76 -0.84
CA LEU A 96 -4.33 2.51 -0.69
C LEU A 96 -2.88 2.69 -1.17
N MET A 97 -1.96 2.03 -0.49
CA MET A 97 -0.59 1.92 -0.98
C MET A 97 0.00 0.57 -0.65
N ALA A 98 0.88 0.14 -1.54
CA ALA A 98 1.34 -1.23 -1.62
C ALA A 98 2.85 -1.25 -1.85
N SER A 99 3.53 -2.24 -1.27
CA SER A 99 4.95 -2.46 -1.44
C SER A 99 5.28 -3.95 -1.38
N LEU A 100 6.31 -4.36 -2.11
CA LEU A 100 6.84 -5.71 -2.07
C LEU A 100 8.28 -5.68 -1.57
N SER A 101 8.69 -6.71 -0.81
CA SER A 101 10.10 -6.98 -0.53
C SER A 101 10.87 -7.20 -1.83
N PHE A 102 12.21 -7.20 -1.75
CA PHE A 102 13.04 -7.36 -2.93
C PHE A 102 12.80 -8.69 -3.65
N ASP A 103 12.61 -9.77 -2.90
CA ASP A 103 12.29 -11.10 -3.40
C ASP A 103 10.79 -11.32 -3.69
N GLY A 104 9.94 -10.35 -3.31
CA GLY A 104 8.49 -10.40 -3.49
C GLY A 104 7.79 -11.42 -2.60
N ARG A 105 8.40 -11.89 -1.50
CA ARG A 105 7.76 -12.84 -0.57
C ARG A 105 7.04 -12.18 0.59
N VAL A 106 7.27 -10.89 0.82
CA VAL A 106 6.53 -10.07 1.77
C VAL A 106 5.84 -8.95 1.01
N PHE A 107 4.53 -8.84 1.21
CA PHE A 107 3.69 -7.84 0.61
C PHE A 107 3.09 -6.97 1.71
N ALA A 108 3.40 -5.68 1.69
CA ALA A 108 2.80 -4.70 2.57
C ALA A 108 1.71 -3.96 1.83
N VAL A 109 0.56 -3.80 2.49
CA VAL A 109 -0.56 -3.07 1.93
C VAL A 109 -1.27 -2.32 3.03
N GLY A 110 -1.44 -1.03 2.80
CA GLY A 110 -2.09 -0.13 3.74
C GLY A 110 -3.34 0.50 3.15
N SER A 111 -4.26 0.85 4.04
CA SER A 111 -5.48 1.60 3.73
C SER A 111 -5.65 2.75 4.71
N ILE A 112 -6.33 3.80 4.26
CA ILE A 112 -6.62 4.95 5.09
C ILE A 112 -8.12 5.07 5.23
N VAL A 113 -8.61 5.20 6.46
CA VAL A 113 -10.02 5.50 6.73
C VAL A 113 -10.08 6.72 7.58
N SER A 114 -10.53 7.84 6.99
CA SER A 114 -10.52 9.14 7.66
C SER A 114 -9.10 9.49 8.15
N PHE A 115 -8.87 9.51 9.47
CA PHE A 115 -7.58 9.87 10.09
C PHE A 115 -6.77 8.66 10.60
N ASN A 116 -7.19 7.43 10.27
CA ASN A 116 -6.52 6.21 10.70
C ASN A 116 -5.90 5.51 9.50
N ALA A 117 -4.58 5.35 9.48
CA ALA A 117 -3.93 4.42 8.57
C ALA A 117 -3.77 3.06 9.24
N THR A 118 -4.05 2.01 8.47
CA THR A 118 -3.77 0.62 8.84
C THR A 118 -2.83 0.01 7.82
N LEU A 119 -1.88 -0.79 8.28
CA LEU A 119 -0.91 -1.51 7.47
C LEU A 119 -0.99 -3.02 7.78
N GLY A 120 -1.38 -3.80 6.79
CA GLY A 120 -1.25 -5.24 6.79
C GLY A 120 0.04 -5.65 6.09
N LEU A 121 0.79 -6.56 6.70
CA LEU A 121 1.90 -7.23 6.03
C LEU A 121 1.51 -8.69 5.81
N HIS A 122 1.73 -9.19 4.61
CA HIS A 122 1.41 -10.54 4.21
C HIS A 122 2.69 -11.24 3.77
N ARG A 123 2.85 -12.50 4.17
CA ARG A 123 3.96 -13.35 3.76
C ARG A 123 3.45 -14.50 2.92
N TYR A 124 4.14 -14.76 1.82
CA TYR A 124 3.86 -15.89 0.95
C TYR A 124 4.46 -17.17 1.53
N ASP A 125 3.63 -18.20 1.64
CA ASP A 125 4.04 -19.57 1.91
C ASP A 125 3.98 -20.38 0.61
N ALA A 126 5.16 -20.79 0.13
CA ALA A 126 5.30 -21.57 -1.11
C ALA A 126 4.82 -23.02 -0.97
N VAL A 127 4.69 -23.54 0.25
CA VAL A 127 4.21 -24.91 0.50
C VAL A 127 2.70 -24.98 0.33
N SER A 128 1.99 -24.02 0.92
CA SER A 128 0.52 -23.92 0.79
C SER A 128 0.07 -23.12 -0.43
N ASN A 129 0.97 -22.38 -1.08
CA ASN A 129 0.67 -21.43 -2.13
C ASN A 129 -0.33 -20.35 -1.67
N THR A 130 -0.16 -19.83 -0.45
CA THR A 130 -1.07 -18.85 0.14
C THR A 130 -0.34 -17.65 0.72
N TRP A 131 -1.04 -16.52 0.76
CA TRP A 131 -0.62 -15.33 1.48
C TRP A 131 -1.27 -15.29 2.85
N THR A 132 -0.48 -15.14 3.90
CA THR A 132 -0.97 -15.08 5.29
C THR A 132 -0.50 -13.81 5.96
N LEU A 133 -1.31 -13.28 6.88
CA LEU A 133 -0.95 -12.09 7.64
C LEU A 133 0.32 -12.38 8.47
N PHE A 134 1.33 -11.54 8.28
CA PHE A 134 2.65 -11.64 8.90
C PHE A 134 2.73 -10.71 10.11
N GLY A 135 2.22 -11.20 11.24
CA GLY A 135 2.06 -10.43 12.48
C GLY A 135 0.73 -9.67 12.55
N PRO A 136 0.46 -8.93 13.64
CA PRO A 136 -0.73 -8.11 13.75
C PRO A 136 -0.68 -6.91 12.79
N THR A 137 -1.85 -6.46 12.33
CA THR A 137 -1.99 -5.19 11.60
C THR A 137 -1.46 -4.03 12.45
N VAL A 138 -0.69 -3.15 11.84
CA VAL A 138 -0.20 -1.92 12.46
C VAL A 138 -1.18 -0.80 12.16
N SER A 139 -1.52 0.02 13.14
CA SER A 139 -2.33 1.22 12.92
C SER A 139 -1.63 2.44 13.48
N THR A 140 -1.64 3.55 12.74
CA THR A 140 -1.29 4.87 13.29
C THR A 140 -2.47 5.52 14.02
N ALA A 141 -3.53 4.73 14.30
CA ALA A 141 -4.79 5.22 14.83
C ALA A 141 -4.57 6.18 16.00
N ARG A 142 -5.04 7.41 15.83
CA ARG A 142 -5.05 8.40 16.89
C ARG A 142 -5.91 7.84 18.03
N ARG A 143 -5.37 7.70 19.25
CA ARG A 143 -6.22 7.67 20.46
C ARG A 143 -6.91 9.02 20.57
N VAL A 144 -7.95 9.27 19.78
CA VAL A 144 -8.97 10.26 20.17
C VAL A 144 -9.86 9.59 21.21
N LEU A 145 -9.28 9.27 22.36
CA LEU A 145 -10.03 9.10 23.60
C LEU A 145 -10.06 10.46 24.28
N GLN A 146 -10.86 11.34 23.71
CA GLN A 146 -11.80 12.12 24.50
C GLN A 146 -13.01 12.34 23.60
N GLU A 147 -14.11 11.67 23.94
CA GLU A 147 -15.44 12.17 23.68
C GLU A 147 -15.48 13.63 24.14
N VAL A 148 -15.22 14.57 23.24
CA VAL A 148 -15.83 15.87 23.39
C VAL A 148 -17.19 15.72 22.75
N GLN A 149 -18.18 15.42 23.59
CA GLN A 149 -19.59 15.70 23.31
C GLN A 149 -19.70 17.20 23.00
N ILE A 150 -19.44 17.61 21.76
CA ILE A 150 -19.74 18.97 21.30
C ILE A 150 -21.18 18.94 20.80
N VAL A 151 -22.07 19.40 21.69
CA VAL A 151 -23.41 19.88 21.33
C VAL A 151 -23.29 20.77 20.09
N PRO A 152 -24.09 20.56 19.02
CA PRO A 152 -23.96 21.33 17.80
C PRO A 152 -24.40 22.78 18.06
N GLN A 153 -23.45 23.66 18.39
CA GLN A 153 -23.66 25.09 18.22
C GLN A 153 -23.33 25.44 16.77
N GLN A 154 -24.36 25.87 16.05
CA GLN A 154 -24.29 26.34 14.68
C GLN A 154 -23.18 27.38 14.53
N GLY A 155 -22.26 27.15 13.58
CA GLY A 155 -21.47 28.23 12.99
C GLY A 155 -19.98 28.30 13.33
N ILE A 156 -19.38 27.35 14.05
CA ILE A 156 -17.92 27.26 14.12
C ILE A 156 -17.43 26.40 12.95
N PRO A 157 -16.64 26.94 12.01
CA PRO A 157 -16.01 26.10 10.99
C PRO A 157 -15.08 25.12 11.71
N LEU A 158 -15.27 23.82 11.49
CA LEU A 158 -14.23 22.84 11.82
C LEU A 158 -12.92 23.34 11.19
N PRO A 159 -11.77 23.26 11.90
CA PRO A 159 -10.49 23.47 11.25
C PRO A 159 -10.48 22.60 9.99
N LYS A 160 -10.17 23.18 8.83
CA LYS A 160 -9.90 22.41 7.61
C LYS A 160 -8.67 21.56 7.88
N ALA A 161 -8.88 20.40 8.51
CA ALA A 161 -7.92 19.32 8.52
C ALA A 161 -7.75 18.90 7.06
N ASN A 162 -6.52 19.01 6.55
CA ASN A 162 -6.20 18.67 5.17
C ASN A 162 -6.72 17.24 4.86
N GLN A 163 -7.67 17.16 3.93
CA GLN A 163 -8.57 16.00 3.72
C GLN A 163 -7.96 14.84 2.92
N ALA A 164 -6.64 14.67 2.89
CA ALA A 164 -6.04 13.50 2.26
C ALA A 164 -4.75 13.18 3.00
N GLY A 165 -4.84 12.21 3.90
CA GLY A 165 -3.62 11.61 4.37
C GLY A 165 -2.99 10.87 3.19
N ASN A 166 -1.82 11.24 2.69
CA ASN A 166 -1.06 10.39 1.78
C ASN A 166 -0.07 9.65 2.64
N TYR A 167 -0.35 8.38 2.90
CA TYR A 167 0.64 7.52 3.52
C TYR A 167 1.48 6.95 2.38
N ILE A 168 2.77 6.70 2.61
CA ILE A 168 3.62 5.96 1.67
C ILE A 168 4.23 4.82 2.48
N VAL A 169 4.15 3.60 1.95
CA VAL A 169 4.73 2.40 2.57
C VAL A 169 5.91 1.94 1.73
N ALA A 170 7.04 1.72 2.39
CA ALA A 170 8.20 1.07 1.81
C ALA A 170 8.64 -0.10 2.69
N LEU A 171 9.11 -1.18 2.06
CA LEU A 171 9.71 -2.32 2.74
C LEU A 171 11.23 -2.33 2.52
N ALA A 172 11.96 -2.72 3.56
CA ALA A 172 13.36 -3.10 3.42
C ALA A 172 13.49 -4.36 2.54
N GLU A 173 14.70 -4.60 2.02
CA GLU A 173 15.01 -5.70 1.10
C GLU A 173 14.51 -7.06 1.62
N ASP A 174 14.75 -7.32 2.91
CA ASP A 174 14.39 -8.57 3.58
C ASP A 174 12.95 -8.62 4.11
N GLY A 175 12.19 -7.53 3.94
CA GLY A 175 10.81 -7.40 4.40
C GLY A 175 10.65 -7.40 5.93
N THR A 176 11.72 -7.19 6.71
CA THR A 176 11.66 -7.16 8.19
C THR A 176 11.50 -5.76 8.77
N VAL A 177 11.68 -4.74 7.94
CA VAL A 177 11.44 -3.34 8.29
C VAL A 177 10.44 -2.74 7.31
N ALA A 178 9.44 -2.04 7.84
CA ALA A 178 8.46 -1.28 7.08
C ALA A 178 8.55 0.18 7.50
N VAL A 179 8.44 1.09 6.53
CA VAL A 179 8.42 2.54 6.77
C VAL A 179 7.09 3.08 6.30
N VAL A 180 6.46 3.89 7.15
CA VAL A 180 5.18 4.55 6.87
C VAL A 180 5.39 6.06 6.98
N TYR A 181 5.07 6.80 5.93
CA TYR A 181 4.90 8.25 6.02
C TYR A 181 3.50 8.57 6.56
N ASP A 182 3.42 9.35 7.63
CA ASP A 182 2.21 9.95 8.17
C ASP A 182 2.15 11.42 7.74
N SER A 183 1.31 11.68 6.74
CA SER A 183 1.08 13.04 6.22
C SER A 183 0.34 13.99 7.15
N VAL A 184 -0.31 13.49 8.22
CA VAL A 184 -0.97 14.35 9.21
C VAL A 184 0.10 15.01 10.07
N GLU A 185 1.05 14.21 10.56
CA GLU A 185 2.17 14.68 11.39
C GLU A 185 3.38 15.12 10.55
N ALA A 186 3.31 15.00 9.22
CA ALA A 186 4.45 15.17 8.31
C ALA A 186 5.70 14.41 8.80
N SER A 187 5.50 13.15 9.22
CA SER A 187 6.54 12.33 9.85
C SER A 187 6.65 10.94 9.22
N VAL A 188 7.80 10.31 9.39
CA VAL A 188 8.12 8.97 8.90
C VAL A 188 8.36 8.08 10.09
N ILE A 189 7.65 6.96 10.16
CA ILE A 189 7.73 5.99 11.24
C ILE A 189 8.27 4.67 10.69
N ALA A 190 9.34 4.16 11.29
CA ALA A 190 9.88 2.85 10.98
C ALA A 190 9.34 1.80 11.95
N PHE A 191 8.95 0.65 11.43
CA PHE A 191 8.54 -0.54 12.19
C PHE A 191 9.50 -1.69 11.86
N GLU A 192 9.93 -2.41 12.88
CA GLU A 192 10.74 -3.62 12.76
C GLU A 192 9.98 -4.82 13.30
N TYR A 193 10.06 -5.95 12.60
CA TYR A 193 9.43 -7.18 13.03
C TYR A 193 10.26 -7.86 14.13
N ASP A 194 9.69 -7.90 15.33
CA ASP A 194 10.24 -8.65 16.44
C ASP A 194 9.82 -10.12 16.33
N ARG A 195 10.82 -10.98 16.05
CA ARG A 195 10.61 -12.42 15.88
C ARG A 195 10.23 -13.13 17.17
N GLU A 196 10.60 -12.60 18.33
CA GLU A 196 10.28 -13.22 19.61
C GLU A 196 8.79 -13.06 19.95
N SER A 197 8.27 -11.85 19.75
CA SER A 197 6.86 -11.54 20.00
C SER A 197 5.94 -11.74 18.79
N ALA A 198 6.51 -12.10 17.63
CA ALA A 198 5.82 -12.17 16.34
C ALA A 198 5.00 -10.90 16.03
N SER A 199 5.57 -9.73 16.35
CA SER A 199 4.88 -8.45 16.26
C SER A 199 5.75 -7.33 15.69
N TRP A 200 5.10 -6.34 15.07
CA TRP A 200 5.76 -5.14 14.56
C TRP A 200 5.89 -4.10 15.66
N LYS A 201 7.11 -3.59 15.88
CA LYS A 201 7.41 -2.57 16.87
C LYS A 201 8.00 -1.34 16.21
N GLN A 202 7.61 -0.16 16.66
CA GLN A 202 8.25 1.07 16.20
C GLN A 202 9.75 1.02 16.56
N ARG A 203 10.59 1.31 15.57
CA ARG A 203 12.04 1.34 15.70
C ARG A 203 12.51 2.80 15.75
N GLY A 204 12.81 3.26 16.95
CA GLY A 204 13.27 4.64 17.20
C GLY A 204 12.15 5.68 17.09
N ASP A 205 12.53 6.95 17.16
CA ASP A 205 11.59 8.06 17.10
C ASP A 205 11.12 8.32 15.67
N ALA A 206 9.94 8.93 15.52
CA ALA A 206 9.45 9.38 14.22
C ALA A 206 10.39 10.46 13.64
N ILE A 207 10.64 10.41 12.34
CA ILE A 207 11.50 11.35 11.63
C ILE A 207 10.61 12.34 10.87
N GLY A 208 10.58 13.60 11.26
CA GLY A 208 9.65 14.60 10.72
C GLY A 208 8.81 15.23 11.83
N GLY A 209 7.74 15.95 11.48
CA GLY A 209 6.90 16.67 12.44
C GLY A 209 6.55 18.10 11.99
N GLU A 210 5.51 18.71 12.59
CA GLU A 210 5.11 20.10 12.34
C GLU A 210 6.22 21.16 12.57
N ASN A 211 7.36 20.75 13.15
CA ASN A 211 8.55 21.58 13.36
C ASN A 211 9.70 21.30 12.37
N PHE A 212 9.51 20.47 11.34
CA PHE A 212 10.50 20.30 10.29
C PHE A 212 10.47 21.50 9.33
N PRO A 213 11.60 22.19 9.09
CA PRO A 213 11.62 23.43 8.34
C PRO A 213 11.53 23.14 6.84
N PHE A 214 10.32 22.89 6.34
CA PHE A 214 9.97 23.24 4.97
C PHE A 214 9.25 24.59 4.98
N SER A 215 9.95 25.64 5.43
CA SER A 215 9.54 26.99 5.06
C SER A 215 9.83 27.17 3.58
N SER A 216 8.76 27.24 2.79
CA SER A 216 8.78 27.57 1.36
C SER A 216 9.59 28.84 1.09
N ASN A 217 10.52 28.77 0.13
CA ASN A 217 10.97 29.94 -0.64
C ASN A 217 10.07 30.12 -1.86
#